data_AF-A0A922LI76-F1
#
_entry.id   AF-A0A922LI76-F1
#
_cell.length_a   1.000
_cell.length_b   1.000
_cell.length_c   1.000
_cell.angle_alpha   90.00
_cell.angle_beta   90.00
_cell.angle_gamma   90.00
#
_symmetry.space_group_name_H-M   'P 1'
#
loop_
_entity.id
_entity.type
_entity.pdbx_description
1 polymer ?
#
loop_
_entity_poly.entity_id
_entity_poly.type
_entity_poly.pdbx_seq_one_letter_code
_entity_poly.pdbx_strand_id
1 'polypeptide(L)'
;MSSSKLTFHNSEFALNTIQERWPKILSQLIDSIYRNRETYCNDARQDISDKLKELTRRICHLRYDIMTNKPITLLSFSPLGSTELELWNHLLSVQGVKLRQSEDTKSEGLHMCWYDLPWLFAECYLYRRVVDVVVQSGLSEFDPFFVKKKHCFKKAGPFINSILHCLTKLSDLPPERAFNFFINKNCKGHEARRIWVNVVY
;
A
#
# COMPACT_ATOMS: atom_id res chain seq x y z
N MET A 1 15.45 -4.34 -27.98
CA MET A 1 14.06 -4.79 -27.74
C MET A 1 13.48 -3.91 -26.63
N SER A 2 12.59 -2.97 -26.96
CA SER A 2 11.89 -2.18 -25.95
C SER A 2 10.92 -3.11 -25.22
N SER A 3 11.27 -3.52 -24.00
CA SER A 3 10.35 -4.25 -23.13
C SER A 3 9.10 -3.39 -22.93
N SER A 4 7.98 -3.79 -23.51
CA SER A 4 6.70 -3.11 -23.37
C SER A 4 6.32 -3.09 -21.89
N LYS A 5 6.58 -1.97 -21.22
CA LYS A 5 6.21 -1.77 -19.81
C LYS A 5 4.69 -1.94 -19.69
N LEU A 6 4.24 -2.61 -18.62
CA LEU A 6 2.81 -2.66 -18.32
C LEU A 6 2.37 -1.25 -17.86
N THR A 7 1.46 -0.64 -18.60
CA THR A 7 0.89 0.67 -18.34
C THR A 7 -0.61 0.55 -18.17
N PHE A 8 -1.25 1.61 -17.69
CA PHE A 8 -2.70 1.64 -17.56
C PHE A 8 -3.44 1.59 -18.90
N HIS A 9 -2.79 2.01 -19.99
CA HIS A 9 -3.38 2.03 -21.33
C HIS A 9 -3.33 0.68 -22.04
N ASN A 10 -2.41 -0.22 -21.67
CA ASN A 10 -2.22 -1.51 -22.33
C ASN A 10 -2.67 -2.72 -21.49
N SER A 11 -3.24 -2.48 -20.30
CA SER A 11 -3.70 -3.54 -19.41
C SER A 11 -5.02 -3.18 -18.75
N GLU A 12 -6.07 -3.92 -19.10
CA GLU A 12 -7.39 -3.81 -18.46
C GLU A 12 -7.32 -4.07 -16.94
N PHE A 13 -6.47 -5.01 -16.53
CA PHE A 13 -6.23 -5.28 -15.11
C PHE A 13 -5.63 -4.08 -14.39
N ALA A 14 -4.63 -3.41 -14.97
CA ALA A 14 -4.04 -2.22 -14.39
C ALA A 14 -5.05 -1.08 -14.32
N LEU A 15 -5.83 -0.88 -15.39
CA LEU A 15 -6.86 0.15 -15.48
C LEU A 15 -7.96 -0.05 -14.41
N ASN A 16 -8.48 -1.27 -14.29
CA ASN A 16 -9.44 -1.61 -13.23
C ASN A 16 -8.82 -1.42 -11.84
N THR A 17 -7.53 -1.75 -11.66
CA THR A 17 -6.84 -1.59 -10.39
C THR A 17 -6.78 -0.12 -9.94
N ILE A 18 -6.44 0.82 -10.82
CA ILE A 18 -6.42 2.26 -10.48
C ILE A 18 -7.83 2.85 -10.33
N GLN A 19 -8.81 2.39 -11.11
CA GLN A 19 -10.18 2.93 -11.10
C GLN A 19 -11.03 2.42 -9.93
N GLU A 20 -10.93 1.14 -9.58
CA GLU A 20 -11.79 0.52 -8.58
C GLU A 20 -11.04 0.14 -7.31
N ARG A 21 -9.89 -0.52 -7.44
CA ARG A 21 -9.22 -1.14 -6.28
C ARG A 21 -8.54 -0.11 -5.41
N TRP A 22 -7.74 0.79 -5.99
CA TRP A 22 -7.05 1.81 -5.22
C TRP A 22 -8.01 2.72 -4.44
N PRO A 23 -9.09 3.26 -5.05
CA PRO A 23 -10.07 4.05 -4.29
C PRO A 23 -10.75 3.25 -3.17
N LYS A 24 -11.02 1.96 -3.38
CA LYS A 24 -11.58 1.08 -2.36
C LYS A 24 -10.63 0.86 -1.20
N ILE A 25 -9.33 0.62 -1.46
CA ILE A 25 -8.30 0.47 -0.43
C ILE A 25 -8.20 1.74 0.42
N LEU A 26 -8.15 2.91 -0.22
CA LEU A 26 -8.07 4.18 0.50
C LEU A 26 -9.34 4.47 1.31
N SER A 27 -10.52 4.09 0.78
CA SER A 27 -11.79 4.25 1.51
C SER A 27 -11.88 3.32 2.71
N GLN A 28 -11.48 2.05 2.56
CA GLN A 28 -11.37 1.12 3.68
C GLN A 28 -10.38 1.61 4.74
N LEU A 29 -9.29 2.26 4.32
CA LEU A 29 -8.32 2.84 5.23
C LEU A 29 -8.93 3.99 6.04
N ILE A 30 -9.62 4.92 5.37
CA ILE A 30 -10.36 6.01 6.02
C ILE A 30 -11.34 5.46 7.06
N ASP A 31 -12.17 4.48 6.66
CA ASP A 31 -13.14 3.84 7.56
C ASP A 31 -12.46 3.18 8.77
N SER A 32 -11.34 2.50 8.54
CA SER A 32 -10.56 1.85 9.60
C SER A 32 -9.97 2.87 10.58
N ILE A 33 -9.46 4.00 10.09
CA ILE A 33 -8.91 5.07 10.93
C ILE A 33 -10.03 5.66 11.80
N TYR A 34 -11.18 5.96 11.20
CA TYR A 34 -12.32 6.54 11.89
C TYR A 34 -12.86 5.62 13.00
N ARG A 35 -13.10 4.34 12.68
CA ARG A 35 -13.69 3.36 13.62
C ARG A 35 -12.77 3.00 14.79
N ASN A 36 -11.46 3.02 14.58
CA ASN A 36 -10.47 2.60 15.58
C ASN A 36 -9.79 3.78 16.27
N ARG A 37 -10.28 5.01 16.10
CA ARG A 37 -9.70 6.24 16.66
C ARG A 37 -9.41 6.12 18.17
N GLU A 38 -10.38 5.67 18.94
CA GLU A 38 -10.25 5.54 20.40
C GLU A 38 -9.20 4.50 20.78
N THR A 39 -9.18 3.35 20.08
CA THR A 39 -8.15 2.32 20.25
C THR A 39 -6.76 2.89 19.99
N TYR A 40 -6.59 3.69 18.94
CA TYR A 40 -5.29 4.29 18.62
C TYR A 40 -4.84 5.33 19.64
N CYS A 41 -5.75 6.16 20.16
CA CYS A 41 -5.41 7.10 21.24
C CYS A 41 -5.00 6.36 22.52
N ASN A 42 -5.69 5.27 22.86
CA ASN A 42 -5.36 4.43 24.01
C ASN A 42 -3.98 3.76 23.84
N ASP A 43 -3.72 3.18 22.66
CA ASP A 43 -2.44 2.52 22.36
C ASP A 43 -1.26 3.52 22.39
N ALA A 44 -1.47 4.74 21.88
CA ALA A 44 -0.47 5.81 21.89
C ALA A 44 -0.30 6.48 23.28
N ARG A 45 -1.19 6.20 24.24
CA ARG A 45 -1.27 6.88 25.56
C ARG A 45 -1.30 8.42 25.45
N GLN A 46 -1.79 8.92 24.33
CA GLN A 46 -1.87 10.35 24.01
C GLN A 46 -3.09 10.60 23.13
N ASP A 47 -3.73 11.75 23.31
CA ASP A 47 -4.77 12.18 22.37
C ASP A 47 -4.14 12.59 21.02
N ILE A 48 -4.26 11.68 20.05
CA ILE A 48 -3.82 11.89 18.67
C ILE A 48 -5.03 12.11 17.73
N SER A 49 -6.21 12.39 18.27
CA SER A 49 -7.45 12.49 17.49
C SER A 49 -7.36 13.51 16.36
N ASP A 50 -6.74 14.66 16.60
CA ASP A 50 -6.60 15.70 15.57
C ASP A 50 -5.60 15.31 14.47
N LYS A 51 -4.52 14.60 14.83
CA LYS A 51 -3.60 14.01 13.85
C LYS A 51 -4.28 12.96 12.98
N LEU A 52 -5.15 12.15 13.56
CA LEU A 52 -5.94 11.14 12.83
C LEU A 52 -6.99 11.78 11.91
N LYS A 53 -7.62 12.89 12.32
CA LYS A 53 -8.51 13.69 11.45
C LYS A 53 -7.74 14.26 10.27
N GLU A 54 -6.56 14.83 10.52
CA GLU A 54 -5.71 15.39 9.47
C GLU A 54 -5.22 14.30 8.50
N LEU A 55 -4.79 13.14 9.01
CA LEU A 55 -4.48 11.97 8.21
C LEU A 55 -5.68 11.55 7.32
N THR A 56 -6.86 11.46 7.90
CA THR A 56 -8.09 11.12 7.16
C THR A 56 -8.35 12.12 6.04
N ARG A 57 -8.26 13.42 6.32
CA ARG A 57 -8.43 14.50 5.34
C ARG A 57 -7.45 14.36 4.16
N ARG A 58 -6.17 14.09 4.46
CA ARG A 58 -5.14 13.90 3.43
C ARG A 58 -5.34 12.65 2.59
N ILE A 59 -5.77 11.53 3.19
CA ILE A 59 -6.10 10.30 2.44
C ILE A 59 -7.32 10.53 1.55
N CYS A 60 -8.33 11.27 2.01
CA CYS A 60 -9.46 11.68 1.17
C CYS A 60 -9.02 12.49 -0.05
N HIS A 61 -8.09 13.44 0.15
CA HIS A 61 -7.50 14.22 -0.94
C HIS A 61 -6.72 13.33 -1.93
N LEU A 62 -5.86 12.45 -1.42
CA LEU A 62 -5.11 11.50 -2.24
C LEU A 62 -6.05 10.63 -3.09
N ARG A 63 -7.15 10.15 -2.51
CA ARG A 63 -8.17 9.38 -3.25
C ARG A 63 -8.78 10.21 -4.38
N TYR A 64 -9.12 11.47 -4.11
CA TYR A 64 -9.65 12.38 -5.12
C TYR A 64 -8.64 12.62 -6.25
N ASP A 65 -7.37 12.83 -5.92
CA ASP A 65 -6.30 13.06 -6.90
C ASP A 65 -6.15 11.86 -7.86
N ILE A 66 -6.19 10.65 -7.33
CA ILE A 66 -6.12 9.41 -8.13
C ILE A 66 -7.35 9.29 -9.04
N MET A 67 -8.56 9.46 -8.47
CA MET A 67 -9.81 9.29 -9.22
C MET A 67 -9.97 10.32 -10.34
N THR A 68 -9.46 11.53 -10.14
CA THR A 68 -9.54 12.62 -11.14
C THR A 68 -8.26 12.78 -11.97
N ASN A 69 -7.37 11.79 -11.91
CA ASN A 69 -6.10 11.75 -12.62
C ASN A 69 -5.31 13.07 -12.51
N LYS A 70 -5.15 13.58 -11.29
CA LYS A 70 -4.39 14.80 -11.03
C LYS A 70 -2.89 14.59 -11.23
N PRO A 71 -2.13 15.68 -11.44
CA PRO A 71 -0.68 15.63 -11.50
C PRO A 71 -0.06 15.03 -10.24
N ILE A 72 0.99 14.25 -10.44
CA ILE A 72 1.77 13.63 -9.37
C ILE A 72 2.78 14.65 -8.83
N THR A 73 3.03 14.58 -7.52
CA THR A 73 4.01 15.40 -6.84
C THR A 73 5.19 14.58 -6.32
N LEU A 74 6.25 15.25 -5.90
CA LEU A 74 7.39 14.70 -5.18
C LEU A 74 7.03 14.45 -3.71
N LEU A 75 7.71 13.50 -3.09
CA LEU A 75 7.54 13.19 -1.67
C LEU A 75 8.23 14.27 -0.83
N SER A 76 7.67 14.54 0.35
CA SER A 76 8.20 15.58 1.26
C SER A 76 8.83 14.99 2.52
N PHE A 77 8.39 13.81 2.94
CA PHE A 77 8.76 13.20 4.21
C PHE A 77 9.14 11.73 4.04
N SER A 78 10.05 11.28 4.90
CA SER A 78 10.44 9.87 4.99
C SER A 78 10.58 9.44 6.45
N PRO A 79 10.04 8.26 6.84
CA PRO A 79 10.33 7.68 8.14
C PRO A 79 11.72 7.04 8.22
N LEU A 80 12.38 6.76 7.08
CA LEU A 80 13.66 6.04 6.99
C LEU A 80 14.88 6.98 6.81
N GLY A 81 14.66 8.29 6.71
CA GLY A 81 15.71 9.31 6.56
C GLY A 81 15.78 9.94 5.17
N SER A 82 16.68 10.92 5.02
CA SER A 82 16.81 11.75 3.81
C SER A 82 17.24 10.96 2.57
N THR A 83 18.12 9.96 2.73
CA THR A 83 18.63 9.15 1.62
C THR A 83 17.52 8.40 0.87
N GLU A 84 16.55 7.84 1.60
CA GLU A 84 15.41 7.14 1.00
C GLU A 84 14.48 8.10 0.24
N LEU A 85 14.26 9.29 0.83
CA LEU A 85 13.46 10.34 0.21
C LEU A 85 14.08 10.83 -1.10
N GLU A 86 15.40 11.08 -1.09
CA GLU A 86 16.17 11.50 -2.25
C GLU A 86 16.11 10.46 -3.37
N LEU A 87 16.25 9.17 -3.03
CA LEU A 87 16.14 8.09 -4.00
C LEU A 87 14.75 8.06 -4.67
N TRP A 88 13.68 8.14 -3.89
CA TRP A 88 12.32 8.17 -4.46
C TRP A 88 12.07 9.39 -5.32
N ASN A 89 12.47 10.57 -4.86
CA ASN A 89 12.32 11.80 -5.62
C ASN A 89 13.17 11.78 -6.91
N HIS A 90 14.35 11.15 -6.87
CA HIS A 90 15.13 10.88 -8.07
C HIS A 90 14.38 9.96 -9.03
N LEU A 91 13.83 8.82 -8.57
CA LEU A 91 13.05 7.91 -9.40
C LEU A 91 11.82 8.59 -10.02
N LEU A 92 11.11 9.42 -9.25
CA LEU A 92 9.98 10.23 -9.72
C LEU A 92 10.43 11.24 -10.79
N SER A 93 11.57 11.91 -10.59
CA SER A 93 12.13 12.85 -11.55
C SER A 93 12.51 12.17 -12.88
N VAL A 94 13.03 10.94 -12.83
CA VAL A 94 13.32 10.12 -14.02
C VAL A 94 12.05 9.78 -14.79
N GLN A 95 10.90 9.61 -14.11
CA GLN A 95 9.61 9.45 -14.78
C GLN A 95 9.03 10.78 -15.31
N GLY A 96 9.64 11.94 -15.02
CA GLY A 96 9.18 13.25 -15.46
C GLY A 96 8.34 14.02 -14.43
N VAL A 97 8.26 13.56 -13.18
CA VAL A 97 7.58 14.28 -12.09
C VAL A 97 8.45 15.42 -11.58
N LYS A 98 7.90 16.63 -11.54
CA LYS A 98 8.64 17.86 -11.14
C LYS A 98 7.99 18.68 -10.04
N LEU A 99 6.71 18.42 -9.73
CA LEU A 99 5.93 19.22 -8.78
C LEU A 99 6.28 18.85 -7.34
N ARG A 100 6.37 19.80 -6.42
CA ARG A 100 6.40 19.49 -4.98
C ARG A 100 5.00 19.46 -4.39
N GLN A 101 4.12 20.31 -4.90
CA GLN A 101 2.72 20.41 -4.48
C GLN A 101 1.79 20.46 -5.71
N SER A 102 0.52 20.13 -5.49
CA SER A 102 -0.50 20.09 -6.55
C SER A 102 -0.81 21.48 -7.15
N GLU A 103 -0.35 22.54 -6.50
CA GLU A 103 -0.58 23.95 -6.85
C GLU A 103 0.54 24.55 -7.71
N ASP A 104 1.64 23.82 -7.90
CA ASP A 104 2.83 24.27 -8.64
C ASP A 104 2.61 24.36 -10.18
N THR A 105 1.37 24.26 -10.64
CA THR A 105 0.91 24.09 -12.03
C THR A 105 1.08 25.33 -12.94
N LYS A 106 1.90 26.31 -12.57
CA LYS A 106 2.13 27.53 -13.37
C LYS A 106 3.07 27.33 -14.56
N SER A 107 3.67 26.15 -14.72
CA SER A 107 4.61 25.87 -15.80
C SER A 107 3.89 25.19 -16.97
N GLU A 108 4.07 25.71 -18.19
CA GLU A 108 3.49 25.24 -19.47
C GLU A 108 3.95 23.83 -19.91
N GLY A 109 4.40 22.98 -18.99
CA GLY A 109 4.94 21.65 -19.26
C GLY A 109 3.90 20.53 -19.09
N LEU A 110 4.09 19.44 -19.84
CA LEU A 110 3.39 18.17 -19.62
C LEU A 110 3.84 17.58 -18.27
N HIS A 111 3.01 17.75 -17.24
CA HIS A 111 3.23 17.13 -15.93
C HIS A 111 2.63 15.72 -15.90
N MET A 112 3.36 14.76 -15.34
CA MET A 112 2.89 13.39 -15.21
C MET A 112 1.74 13.29 -14.21
N CYS A 113 0.67 12.62 -14.63
CA CYS A 113 -0.46 12.26 -13.81
C CYS A 113 -0.40 10.77 -13.43
N TRP A 114 -1.31 10.33 -12.57
CA TRP A 114 -1.36 8.95 -12.05
C TRP A 114 -1.37 7.87 -13.15
N TYR A 115 -2.07 8.13 -14.26
CA TYR A 115 -2.25 7.17 -15.35
C TYR A 115 -1.06 7.14 -16.32
N ASP A 116 -0.16 8.12 -16.27
CA ASP A 116 1.02 8.20 -17.15
C ASP A 116 2.18 7.34 -16.67
N LEU A 117 2.16 6.93 -15.39
CA LEU A 117 3.21 6.11 -14.81
C LEU A 117 3.08 4.62 -15.17
N PRO A 118 4.19 3.86 -15.20
CA PRO A 118 4.13 2.39 -15.25
C PRO A 118 3.35 1.84 -14.05
N TRP A 119 2.47 0.86 -14.26
CA TRP A 119 1.51 0.42 -13.25
C TRP A 119 2.15 0.02 -11.91
N LEU A 120 3.15 -0.88 -11.95
CA LEU A 120 3.82 -1.35 -10.73
C LEU A 120 4.50 -0.20 -9.99
N PHE A 121 5.12 0.73 -10.72
CA PHE A 121 5.77 1.90 -10.12
C PHE A 121 4.74 2.82 -9.46
N ALA A 122 3.62 3.08 -10.14
CA ALA A 122 2.52 3.87 -9.61
C ALA A 122 1.88 3.24 -8.36
N GLU A 123 1.76 1.91 -8.32
CA GLU A 123 1.27 1.18 -7.16
C GLU A 123 2.21 1.28 -5.96
N CYS A 124 3.52 1.08 -6.16
CA CYS A 124 4.50 1.27 -5.10
C CYS A 124 4.50 2.73 -4.60
N TYR A 125 4.40 3.67 -5.53
CA TYR A 125 4.33 5.09 -5.22
C TYR A 125 3.06 5.46 -4.44
N LEU A 126 1.89 4.86 -4.73
CA LEU A 126 0.67 5.03 -3.95
C LEU A 126 0.90 4.70 -2.47
N TYR A 127 1.44 3.52 -2.18
CA TYR A 127 1.70 3.11 -0.79
C TYR A 127 2.77 3.98 -0.14
N ARG A 128 3.80 4.38 -0.89
CA ARG A 128 4.82 5.29 -0.37
C ARG A 128 4.26 6.69 -0.08
N ARG A 129 3.30 7.17 -0.88
CA ARG A 129 2.58 8.43 -0.67
C ARG A 129 1.65 8.35 0.54
N VAL A 130 1.03 7.20 0.81
CA VAL A 130 0.29 6.99 2.07
C VAL A 130 1.22 7.13 3.28
N VAL A 131 2.43 6.57 3.22
CA VAL A 131 3.43 6.74 4.29
C VAL A 131 3.88 8.20 4.44
N ASP A 132 4.14 8.89 3.33
CA ASP A 132 4.46 10.33 3.31
C ASP A 132 3.36 11.16 4.01
N VAL A 133 2.10 10.88 3.69
CA VAL A 133 0.92 11.51 4.31
C VAL A 133 0.82 11.20 5.81
N VAL A 134 1.14 9.97 6.23
CA VAL A 134 1.16 9.59 7.65
C VAL A 134 2.20 10.39 8.43
N VAL A 135 3.43 10.49 7.91
CA VAL A 135 4.50 11.27 8.54
C VAL A 135 4.15 12.77 8.53
N GLN A 136 3.57 13.27 7.45
CA GLN A 136 3.11 14.66 7.34
C GLN A 136 2.02 15.00 8.37
N SER A 137 1.17 14.04 8.76
CA SER A 137 0.19 14.20 9.83
C SER A 137 0.78 14.06 11.25
N GLY A 138 2.11 13.93 11.38
CA GLY A 138 2.81 13.84 12.66
C GLY A 138 2.66 12.47 13.36
N LEU A 139 2.49 11.41 12.56
CA LEU A 139 2.23 10.03 13.01
C LEU A 139 3.33 9.06 12.51
N SER A 140 4.60 9.39 12.70
CA SER A 140 5.73 8.65 12.08
C SER A 140 5.79 7.14 12.37
N GLU A 141 5.30 6.70 13.54
CA GLU A 141 5.29 5.28 13.94
C GLU A 141 3.95 4.57 13.66
N PHE A 142 2.97 5.29 13.12
CA PHE A 142 1.64 4.75 12.90
C PHE A 142 1.61 3.87 11.65
N ASP A 143 1.19 2.60 11.80
CA ASP A 143 0.90 1.72 10.66
C ASP A 143 -0.59 1.80 10.29
N PRO A 144 -0.95 2.50 9.20
CA PRO A 144 -2.34 2.66 8.77
C PRO A 144 -3.04 1.32 8.46
N PHE A 145 -2.29 0.27 8.13
CA PHE A 145 -2.83 -1.04 7.75
C PHE A 145 -2.80 -2.06 8.90
N PHE A 146 -2.36 -1.66 10.10
CA PHE A 146 -2.17 -2.58 11.23
C PHE A 146 -3.44 -3.38 11.58
N VAL A 147 -4.58 -2.70 11.70
CA VAL A 147 -5.86 -3.36 12.03
C VAL A 147 -6.25 -4.40 10.98
N LYS A 148 -6.05 -4.08 9.68
CA LYS A 148 -6.32 -5.00 8.56
C LYS A 148 -5.40 -6.22 8.65
N LYS A 149 -4.10 -6.02 8.91
CA LYS A 149 -3.12 -7.10 9.10
C LYS A 149 -3.48 -8.00 10.30
N LYS A 150 -3.81 -7.40 11.45
CA LYS A 150 -4.23 -8.11 12.67
C LYS A 150 -5.49 -8.94 12.44
N HIS A 151 -6.48 -8.39 11.73
CA HIS A 151 -7.71 -9.12 11.37
C HIS A 151 -7.43 -10.30 10.45
N CYS A 152 -6.60 -10.09 9.42
CA CYS A 152 -6.20 -11.15 8.50
C CYS A 152 -5.45 -12.28 9.23
N PHE A 153 -4.55 -11.92 10.15
CA PHE A 153 -3.83 -12.89 10.97
C PHE A 153 -4.80 -13.72 11.85
N LYS A 154 -5.77 -13.09 12.50
CA LYS A 154 -6.79 -13.80 13.29
C LYS A 154 -7.60 -14.77 12.42
N LYS A 155 -8.02 -14.33 11.23
CA LYS A 155 -8.74 -15.19 10.26
C LYS A 155 -7.89 -16.35 9.75
N ALA A 156 -6.58 -16.19 9.69
CA ALA A 156 -5.66 -17.25 9.30
C ALA A 156 -5.48 -18.34 10.38
N GLY A 157 -6.01 -18.15 11.60
CA GLY A 157 -5.81 -19.06 12.73
C GLY A 157 -6.06 -20.55 12.43
N PRO A 158 -7.22 -20.94 11.84
CA PRO A 158 -7.48 -22.34 11.49
C PRO A 158 -6.49 -22.91 10.48
N PHE A 159 -6.08 -22.10 9.51
CA PHE A 159 -5.08 -22.49 8.51
C PHE A 159 -3.69 -22.65 9.14
N ILE A 160 -3.28 -21.72 10.02
CA ILE A 160 -2.02 -21.81 10.77
C ILE A 160 -2.00 -23.07 11.65
N ASN A 161 -3.10 -23.37 12.35
CA ASN A 161 -3.21 -24.59 13.15
C ASN A 161 -3.10 -25.85 12.29
N SER A 162 -3.70 -25.84 11.09
CA SER A 162 -3.62 -26.95 10.14
C SER A 162 -2.19 -27.16 9.63
N ILE A 163 -1.48 -26.07 9.31
CA ILE A 163 -0.05 -26.13 8.97
C ILE A 163 0.75 -26.68 10.14
N LEU A 164 0.54 -26.16 11.36
CA LEU A 164 1.27 -26.60 12.55
C LEU A 164 1.07 -28.10 12.82
N HIS A 165 -0.16 -28.59 12.70
CA HIS A 165 -0.45 -30.02 12.79
C HIS A 165 0.26 -30.84 11.68
N CYS A 166 0.34 -30.33 10.45
CA CYS A 166 1.13 -30.99 9.41
C CYS A 166 2.63 -30.97 9.73
N LEU A 167 3.15 -29.87 10.29
CA LEU A 167 4.56 -29.74 10.71
C LEU A 167 4.95 -30.78 11.75
N THR A 168 4.08 -31.11 12.70
CA THR A 168 4.37 -32.14 13.71
C THR A 168 4.38 -33.57 13.14
N LYS A 169 3.79 -33.78 11.96
CA LYS A 169 3.79 -35.07 11.24
C LYS A 169 4.85 -35.14 10.14
N LEU A 170 5.56 -34.04 9.89
CA LEU A 170 6.57 -33.94 8.84
C LEU A 170 7.90 -34.59 9.21
N SER A 171 8.19 -34.78 10.50
CA SER A 171 9.32 -35.60 10.98
C SER A 171 9.29 -37.03 10.44
N ASP A 172 8.10 -37.51 10.08
CA ASP A 172 7.85 -38.90 9.70
C ASP A 172 7.94 -39.10 8.17
N LEU A 173 8.19 -38.03 7.40
CA LEU A 173 8.21 -38.06 5.94
C LEU A 173 9.62 -37.89 5.34
N PRO A 174 9.88 -38.49 4.16
CA PRO A 174 11.12 -38.23 3.42
C PRO A 174 11.26 -36.73 3.07
N PRO A 175 12.48 -36.16 3.13
CA PRO A 175 12.72 -34.72 2.92
C PRO A 175 12.17 -34.16 1.60
N GLU A 176 12.20 -34.95 0.52
CA GLU A 176 11.69 -34.53 -0.80
C GLU A 176 10.16 -34.36 -0.81
N ARG A 177 9.43 -35.26 -0.13
CA ARG A 177 7.97 -35.16 0.01
C ARG A 177 7.58 -34.01 0.92
N ALA A 178 8.32 -33.81 2.00
CA ALA A 178 8.17 -32.65 2.87
C ALA A 178 8.35 -31.33 2.10
N PHE A 179 9.44 -31.20 1.34
CA PHE A 179 9.73 -30.02 0.53
C PHE A 179 8.65 -29.74 -0.51
N ASN A 180 8.23 -30.75 -1.28
CA ASN A 180 7.18 -30.60 -2.29
C ASN A 180 5.82 -30.24 -1.67
N PHE A 181 5.51 -30.71 -0.47
CA PHE A 181 4.33 -30.30 0.27
C PHE A 181 4.39 -28.81 0.62
N PHE A 182 5.52 -28.30 1.11
CA PHE A 182 5.70 -26.88 1.42
C PHE A 182 5.60 -25.99 0.20
N ILE A 183 6.27 -26.33 -0.91
CA ILE A 183 6.18 -25.55 -2.15
C ILE A 183 4.73 -25.47 -2.61
N ASN A 184 4.01 -26.60 -2.62
CA ASN A 184 2.61 -26.59 -3.01
C ASN A 184 1.72 -25.79 -2.06
N LYS A 185 1.93 -25.86 -0.73
CA LYS A 185 1.12 -25.09 0.23
C LYS A 185 1.45 -23.59 0.21
N ASN A 186 2.71 -23.21 0.03
CA ASN A 186 3.13 -21.81 -0.13
C ASN A 186 2.60 -21.23 -1.45
N CYS A 187 2.77 -21.95 -2.56
CA CYS A 187 2.30 -21.49 -3.87
C CYS A 187 0.78 -21.52 -4.00
N LYS A 188 0.08 -22.49 -3.38
CA LYS A 188 -1.38 -22.68 -3.48
C LYS A 188 -2.16 -22.23 -2.26
N GLY A 189 -1.60 -21.39 -1.40
CA GLY A 189 -2.33 -20.84 -0.24
C GLY A 189 -3.62 -20.16 -0.70
N HIS A 190 -4.71 -20.90 -0.82
CA HIS A 190 -5.99 -20.42 -1.33
C HIS A 190 -6.64 -19.50 -0.28
N GLU A 191 -6.31 -19.73 0.99
CA GLU A 191 -6.58 -18.83 2.13
C GLU A 191 -5.54 -17.69 2.21
N ALA A 192 -4.25 -17.97 1.98
CA ALA A 192 -3.17 -16.98 2.12
C ALA A 192 -3.13 -15.95 0.97
N ARG A 193 -3.49 -16.36 -0.25
CA ARG A 193 -3.77 -15.46 -1.38
C ARG A 193 -5.01 -14.63 -1.12
N ARG A 194 -6.04 -15.17 -0.46
CA ARG A 194 -7.18 -14.37 0.03
C ARG A 194 -6.75 -13.37 1.10
N ILE A 195 -5.69 -13.63 1.85
CA ILE A 195 -5.16 -12.70 2.87
C ILE A 195 -4.26 -11.63 2.23
N TRP A 196 -3.40 -11.96 1.26
CA TRP A 196 -2.67 -10.94 0.48
C TRP A 196 -3.60 -10.13 -0.41
N VAL A 197 -4.60 -10.78 -1.02
CA VAL A 197 -5.74 -10.11 -1.64
C VAL A 197 -6.42 -9.26 -0.57
N ASN A 198 -6.83 -9.73 0.60
CA ASN A 198 -7.41 -8.83 1.61
C ASN A 198 -6.43 -7.86 2.30
N VAL A 199 -5.13 -7.86 2.00
CA VAL A 199 -4.17 -6.85 2.49
C VAL A 199 -3.93 -5.79 1.41
N VAL A 200 -3.99 -6.17 0.12
CA VAL A 200 -3.78 -5.33 -1.08
C VAL A 200 -5.08 -5.07 -1.89
N TYR A 201 -6.20 -5.69 -1.54
CA TYR A 201 -7.53 -5.69 -2.19
C TYR A 201 -8.67 -5.64 -1.14
#